data_AF-A0A5J5B1C9-F1
#
_entry.id   AF-A0A5J5B1C9-F1
#
_cell.length_a   1.000
_cell.length_b   1.000
_cell.length_c   1.000
_cell.angle_alpha   90.00
_cell.angle_beta   90.00
_cell.angle_gamma   90.00
#
_symmetry.space_group_name_H-M   'P 1'
#
loop_
_entity.id
_entity.type
_entity.pdbx_description
1 polymer ?
#
loop_
_entity_poly.entity_id
_entity_poly.type
_entity_poly.pdbx_seq_one_letter_code
_entity_poly.pdbx_strand_id
1 'polypeptide(L)'
;MSSGRRATVAEGDLQVVAVPERPMSALPPRPPAVGSNALVEYVPPAHNLEDEDLEVKLRRIIEHVPVRVSNTSGSSAGSGSGDFHQYRQMRRKEQDRLSRMDVDYQKRKEVAEFNMRREERMKAAEERTAKKRLKRQKKKQRKKEKKSDNLNAGGEEQQKEESSDDDGDL
;
A
#
# COMPACT_ATOMS: atom_id res chain seq x y z
N MET A 1 -42.98 -5.54 -36.99
CA MET A 1 -43.62 -4.23 -36.70
C MET A 1 -43.06 -3.79 -35.35
N SER A 2 -42.10 -2.86 -35.27
CA SER A 2 -42.32 -1.39 -35.17
C SER A 2 -43.24 -1.09 -33.98
N SER A 3 -42.94 -0.27 -32.97
CA SER A 3 -42.03 0.86 -32.72
C SER A 3 -42.05 1.07 -31.19
N GLY A 4 -40.98 1.45 -30.49
CA GLY A 4 -40.42 2.80 -30.51
C GLY A 4 -41.32 3.82 -29.79
N ARG A 5 -41.13 4.04 -28.48
CA ARG A 5 -41.50 5.32 -27.85
C ARG A 5 -40.41 5.79 -26.89
N ARG A 6 -39.74 6.88 -27.29
CA ARG A 6 -38.89 7.74 -26.47
C ARG A 6 -39.73 8.88 -25.86
N ALA A 7 -39.34 9.24 -24.64
CA ALA A 7 -39.29 10.55 -23.98
C ALA A 7 -40.51 11.49 -24.01
N THR A 8 -40.87 12.02 -22.84
CA THR A 8 -40.76 13.47 -22.54
C THR A 8 -40.65 13.67 -21.02
N VAL A 9 -39.80 14.64 -20.66
CA VAL A 9 -39.45 15.07 -19.30
C VAL A 9 -40.54 16.02 -18.82
N ALA A 10 -41.10 15.78 -17.63
CA ALA A 10 -41.96 16.75 -16.95
C ALA A 10 -41.15 17.43 -15.83
N GLU A 11 -40.98 18.71 -16.05
CA GLU A 11 -40.34 19.73 -15.24
C GLU A 11 -41.12 20.00 -13.95
N GLY A 12 -40.40 20.28 -12.85
CA GLY A 12 -40.95 20.95 -11.67
C GLY A 12 -41.40 20.04 -10.53
N ASP A 13 -40.51 19.83 -9.55
CA ASP A 13 -40.67 20.40 -8.20
C ASP A 13 -39.44 20.01 -7.35
N LEU A 14 -38.30 20.66 -7.62
CA LEU A 14 -37.09 20.49 -6.80
C LEU A 14 -37.10 21.58 -5.73
N GLN A 15 -37.68 21.29 -4.56
CA GLN A 15 -37.58 22.17 -3.41
C GLN A 15 -36.12 22.25 -2.94
N VAL A 16 -35.48 23.37 -3.22
CA VAL A 16 -34.15 23.72 -2.69
C VAL A 16 -34.33 24.31 -1.30
N VAL A 17 -34.07 23.52 -0.27
CA VAL A 17 -33.95 24.02 1.11
C VAL A 17 -32.57 24.68 1.25
N ALA A 18 -32.54 25.99 1.49
CA ALA A 18 -31.32 26.73 1.76
C ALA A 18 -30.69 26.28 3.09
N VAL A 19 -29.49 25.71 3.02
CA VAL A 19 -28.65 25.43 4.19
C VAL A 19 -28.07 26.77 4.68
N PRO A 20 -28.12 27.10 5.98
CA PRO A 20 -27.52 28.35 6.47
C PRO A 20 -26.00 28.33 6.26
N GLU A 21 -25.51 29.37 5.58
CA GLU A 21 -24.10 29.66 5.33
C GLU A 21 -23.30 29.58 6.65
N ARG A 22 -22.37 28.62 6.74
CA ARG A 22 -21.32 28.69 7.75
C ARG A 22 -20.39 29.85 7.37
N PRO A 23 -19.99 30.73 8.29
CA PRO A 23 -19.03 31.78 7.96
C PRO A 23 -17.74 31.11 7.51
N MET A 24 -17.42 31.28 6.23
CA MET A 24 -16.14 30.84 5.67
C MET A 24 -15.04 31.57 6.43
N SER A 25 -14.25 30.84 7.24
CA SER A 25 -12.99 31.36 7.75
C SER A 25 -12.18 31.84 6.55
N ALA A 26 -11.90 33.14 6.49
CA ALA A 26 -11.29 33.80 5.35
C ALA A 26 -10.02 33.07 4.91
N LEU A 27 -10.07 32.54 3.68
CA LEU A 27 -8.87 32.02 3.02
C LEU A 27 -7.90 33.20 2.81
N PRO A 28 -6.59 33.01 3.03
CA PRO A 28 -5.61 34.07 2.83
C PRO A 28 -5.61 34.55 1.37
N PRO A 29 -5.28 35.83 1.10
CA PRO A 29 -5.35 36.39 -0.24
C PRO A 29 -4.42 35.64 -1.20
N ARG A 30 -4.96 35.28 -2.36
CA ARG A 30 -4.22 34.61 -3.43
C ARG A 30 -3.09 35.53 -3.92
N PRO A 31 -1.83 35.04 -4.01
CA PRO A 31 -0.73 35.86 -4.50
C PRO A 31 -0.93 36.21 -5.99
N PRO A 32 -0.38 37.35 -6.46
CA PRO A 32 -0.53 37.76 -7.84
C PRO A 32 0.02 36.71 -8.80
N ALA A 33 -0.71 36.47 -9.88
CA ALA A 33 -0.36 35.51 -10.92
C ALA A 33 0.89 35.97 -11.70
N VAL A 34 2.07 35.69 -11.15
CA VAL A 34 3.33 35.78 -11.88
C VAL A 34 3.83 34.35 -12.07
N GLY A 35 3.97 33.96 -13.34
CA GLY A 35 4.19 32.59 -13.77
C GLY A 35 5.30 31.89 -12.99
N SER A 36 4.95 30.77 -12.35
CA SER A 36 5.89 29.83 -11.79
C SER A 36 5.30 28.44 -11.99
N ASN A 37 5.84 27.67 -12.94
CA ASN A 37 5.56 26.23 -13.06
C ASN A 37 6.30 25.45 -11.95
N ALA A 38 6.23 25.92 -10.72
CA ALA A 38 6.82 25.26 -9.57
C ALA A 38 5.81 24.22 -9.07
N LEU A 39 6.02 22.97 -9.49
CA LEU A 39 5.38 21.82 -8.87
C LEU A 39 5.79 21.84 -7.39
N VAL A 40 4.90 22.34 -6.52
CA VAL A 40 5.11 22.25 -5.06
C VAL A 40 4.94 20.78 -4.72
N GLU A 41 6.06 20.07 -4.61
CA GLU A 41 6.10 18.71 -4.11
C GLU A 41 5.56 18.74 -2.68
N TYR A 42 4.35 18.22 -2.49
CA TYR A 42 3.79 17.99 -1.17
C TYR A 42 4.65 16.90 -0.52
N VAL A 43 5.60 17.32 0.32
CA VAL A 43 6.30 16.42 1.23
C VAL A 43 5.35 16.16 2.39
N PRO A 44 4.75 14.95 2.49
CA PRO A 44 3.94 14.64 3.65
C PRO A 44 4.80 14.80 4.91
N PRO A 45 4.27 15.39 5.99
CA PRO A 45 5.00 15.55 7.22
C PRO A 45 5.59 14.20 7.65
N ALA A 46 6.88 14.20 7.99
CA ALA A 46 7.58 12.99 8.38
C ALA A 46 6.83 12.32 9.53
N HIS A 47 6.62 11.02 9.39
CA HIS A 47 6.03 10.21 10.44
C HIS A 47 6.95 10.27 11.67
N ASN A 48 6.55 10.97 12.72
CA ASN A 48 7.33 11.02 13.96
C ASN A 48 7.41 9.62 14.54
N LEU A 49 8.60 9.02 14.52
CA LEU A 49 8.84 7.67 15.05
C LEU A 49 8.63 7.62 16.57
N GLU A 50 8.85 8.74 17.24
CA GLU A 50 8.65 8.88 18.69
C GLU A 50 7.17 8.80 19.10
N ASP A 51 6.26 9.32 18.28
CA ASP A 51 4.82 9.27 18.53
C ASP A 51 4.28 7.83 18.42
N GLU A 52 4.80 7.05 17.47
CA GLU A 52 4.50 5.62 17.34
C GLU A 52 5.02 4.83 18.56
N ASP A 53 6.22 5.13 19.05
CA ASP A 53 6.80 4.47 20.22
C ASP A 53 5.99 4.75 21.49
N LEU A 54 5.47 5.97 21.64
CA LEU A 54 4.59 6.33 22.75
C LEU A 54 3.24 5.62 22.64
N GLU A 55 2.62 5.59 21.46
CA GLU A 55 1.35 4.91 21.28
C GLU A 55 1.47 3.39 21.47
N VAL A 56 2.54 2.77 20.98
CA VAL A 56 2.84 1.35 21.20
C VAL A 56 3.07 1.06 22.68
N LYS A 57 3.80 1.93 23.40
CA LYS A 57 4.02 1.79 24.84
C LYS A 57 2.73 1.95 25.64
N LEU A 58 1.90 2.94 25.32
CA LEU A 58 0.60 3.15 25.96
C LEU A 58 -0.34 1.96 25.72
N ARG A 59 -0.37 1.41 24.50
CA ARG A 59 -1.11 0.17 24.19
C ARG A 59 -0.63 -0.99 25.05
N ARG A 60 0.69 -1.21 25.11
CA ARG A 60 1.28 -2.25 25.95
C ARG A 60 0.91 -2.09 27.42
N ILE A 61 0.90 -0.85 27.93
CA ILE A 61 0.51 -0.58 29.32
C ILE A 61 -0.97 -0.91 29.54
N ILE A 62 -1.85 -0.43 28.68
CA ILE A 62 -3.30 -0.65 28.81
C ILE A 62 -3.67 -2.14 28.73
N GLU A 63 -2.96 -2.92 27.91
CA GLU A 63 -3.26 -4.33 27.67
C GLU A 63 -2.57 -5.29 28.65
N HIS A 64 -1.32 -5.02 29.02
CA HIS A 64 -0.49 -5.98 29.76
C HIS A 64 -0.23 -5.58 31.22
N VAL A 65 -0.46 -4.33 31.61
CA VAL A 65 -0.25 -3.91 32.99
C VAL A 65 -1.55 -4.14 33.77
N PRO A 66 -1.52 -4.94 34.85
CA PRO A 66 -2.69 -5.13 35.71
C PRO A 66 -3.15 -3.81 36.32
N VAL A 67 -4.41 -3.45 36.08
CA VAL A 67 -5.02 -2.25 36.66
C VAL A 67 -5.60 -2.60 38.03
N ARG A 68 -5.07 -1.99 39.10
CA ARG A 68 -5.67 -2.08 40.43
C ARG A 68 -6.81 -1.07 40.55
N VAL A 69 -8.00 -1.54 40.92
CA VAL A 69 -9.17 -0.68 41.18
C VAL A 69 -9.37 -0.58 42.69
N SER A 70 -9.38 0.63 43.23
CA SER A 70 -9.55 0.90 44.67
C SER A 70 -11.00 1.17 45.08
N ASN A 71 -11.88 1.45 44.12
CA ASN A 71 -13.22 2.00 44.37
C ASN A 71 -14.32 0.95 44.12
N THR A 72 -14.09 -0.30 44.51
CA THR A 72 -15.02 -1.41 44.27
C THR A 72 -15.92 -1.64 45.48
N SER A 73 -17.24 -1.66 45.25
CA SER A 73 -18.23 -2.13 46.22
C SER A 73 -18.10 -3.65 46.44
N GLY A 74 -18.60 -4.14 47.57
CA GLY A 74 -18.56 -5.57 47.90
C GLY A 74 -19.39 -6.42 46.94
N SER A 75 -19.04 -7.70 46.77
CA SER A 75 -19.65 -8.59 45.76
C SER A 75 -21.16 -8.82 45.94
N SER A 76 -21.69 -8.64 47.15
CA SER A 76 -23.11 -8.74 47.47
C SER A 76 -23.81 -7.38 47.60
N ALA A 77 -23.09 -6.28 47.37
CA ALA A 77 -23.69 -4.95 47.38
C ALA A 77 -24.60 -4.79 46.16
N GLY A 78 -25.72 -4.08 46.35
CA GLY A 78 -26.63 -3.74 45.26
C GLY A 78 -26.04 -2.74 44.27
N SER A 79 -26.73 -2.52 43.16
CA SER A 79 -26.33 -1.55 42.13
C SER A 79 -26.40 -0.12 42.66
N GLY A 80 -25.27 0.59 42.62
CA GLY A 80 -25.15 2.01 42.94
C GLY A 80 -25.54 2.91 41.77
N SER A 81 -25.80 4.19 42.05
CA SER A 81 -26.14 5.19 41.01
C SER A 81 -25.00 5.43 40.00
N GLY A 82 -23.75 5.11 40.35
CA GLY A 82 -22.58 5.23 39.49
C GLY A 82 -22.28 4.01 38.62
N ASP A 83 -22.88 2.85 38.91
CA ASP A 83 -22.50 1.57 38.29
C ASP A 83 -22.85 1.54 36.81
N PHE A 84 -23.97 2.17 36.44
CA PHE A 84 -24.35 2.34 35.03
C PHE A 84 -23.28 3.07 34.23
N HIS A 85 -22.73 4.16 34.78
CA HIS A 85 -21.70 4.94 34.09
C HIS A 85 -20.38 4.17 34.02
N GLN A 86 -19.99 3.44 35.07
CA GLN A 86 -18.81 2.57 35.02
C GLN A 86 -18.95 1.51 33.92
N TYR A 87 -20.07 0.79 33.87
CA TYR A 87 -20.34 -0.18 32.81
C TYR A 87 -20.28 0.44 31.41
N ARG A 88 -20.90 1.62 31.21
CA ARG A 88 -20.88 2.31 29.92
C ARG A 88 -19.45 2.63 29.46
N GLN A 89 -18.61 3.14 30.36
CA GLN A 89 -17.22 3.49 30.03
C GLN A 89 -16.39 2.23 29.76
N MET A 90 -16.54 1.18 30.58
CA MET A 90 -15.86 -0.10 30.38
C MET A 90 -16.26 -0.76 29.05
N ARG A 91 -17.56 -0.77 28.73
CA ARG A 91 -18.06 -1.33 27.46
C ARG A 91 -17.49 -0.59 26.25
N ARG A 92 -17.45 0.74 26.27
CA ARG A 92 -16.83 1.53 25.19
C ARG A 92 -15.35 1.20 25.04
N LYS A 93 -14.61 1.18 26.15
CA LYS A 93 -13.19 0.82 26.16
C LYS A 93 -12.96 -0.56 25.56
N GLU A 94 -13.80 -1.53 25.89
CA GLU A 94 -13.70 -2.89 25.38
C GLU A 94 -14.08 -2.99 23.90
N GLN A 95 -15.13 -2.29 23.47
CA GLN A 95 -15.53 -2.21 22.06
C GLN A 95 -14.40 -1.62 21.21
N ASP A 96 -13.80 -0.52 21.67
CA ASP A 96 -12.67 0.12 21.00
C ASP A 96 -11.46 -0.82 20.94
N ARG A 97 -11.20 -1.57 22.01
CA ARG A 97 -10.12 -2.58 22.06
C ARG A 97 -10.33 -3.67 21.01
N LEU A 98 -11.54 -4.23 20.92
CA LEU A 98 -11.88 -5.26 19.93
C LEU A 98 -11.80 -4.70 18.50
N SER A 99 -12.38 -3.53 18.25
CA SER A 99 -12.34 -2.90 16.92
C SER A 99 -10.91 -2.62 16.44
N ARG A 100 -10.01 -2.19 17.34
CA ARG A 100 -8.59 -1.99 17.01
C ARG A 100 -7.90 -3.30 16.66
N MET A 101 -8.15 -4.36 17.44
CA MET A 101 -7.59 -5.68 17.17
C MET A 101 -8.03 -6.23 15.80
N ASP A 102 -9.31 -6.04 15.46
CA ASP A 102 -9.85 -6.46 14.16
C ASP A 102 -9.22 -5.68 12.99
N VAL A 103 -9.07 -4.36 13.12
CA VAL A 103 -8.41 -3.52 12.12
C VAL A 103 -6.94 -3.94 11.91
N ASP A 104 -6.20 -4.16 12.99
CA ASP A 104 -4.80 -4.59 12.91
C ASP A 104 -4.67 -5.98 12.28
N TYR A 105 -5.60 -6.89 12.57
CA TYR A 105 -5.66 -8.21 11.94
C TYR A 105 -5.93 -8.11 10.43
N GLN A 106 -6.91 -7.31 10.02
CA GLN A 106 -7.23 -7.09 8.61
C GLN A 106 -6.05 -6.49 7.85
N LYS A 107 -5.41 -5.45 8.40
CA LYS A 107 -4.20 -4.86 7.80
C LYS A 107 -3.08 -5.89 7.61
N ARG A 108 -2.78 -6.69 8.64
CA ARG A 108 -1.75 -7.73 8.56
C ARG A 108 -2.08 -8.78 7.50
N LYS A 109 -3.35 -9.18 7.41
CA LYS A 109 -3.84 -10.12 6.41
C LYS A 109 -3.67 -9.58 5.00
N GLU A 110 -4.10 -8.34 4.75
CA GLU A 110 -3.99 -7.69 3.43
C GLU A 110 -2.54 -7.54 2.99
N VAL A 111 -1.65 -7.12 3.89
CA VAL A 111 -0.21 -7.00 3.61
C VAL A 111 0.41 -8.37 3.29
N ALA A 112 0.06 -9.41 4.06
CA ALA A 112 0.54 -10.77 3.80
C ALA A 112 0.08 -11.27 2.43
N GLU A 113 -1.20 -11.11 2.10
CA GLU A 113 -1.75 -11.49 0.79
C GLU A 113 -1.11 -10.72 -0.36
N PHE A 114 -0.88 -9.41 -0.18
CA PHE A 114 -0.22 -8.59 -1.19
C PHE A 114 1.21 -9.05 -1.45
N ASN A 115 1.98 -9.30 -0.39
CA ASN A 115 3.36 -9.78 -0.49
C ASN A 115 3.43 -11.15 -1.16
N MET A 116 2.57 -12.09 -0.78
CA MET A 116 2.47 -13.40 -1.43
C MET A 116 2.19 -13.25 -2.94
N ARG A 117 1.17 -12.47 -3.32
CA ARG A 117 0.86 -12.23 -4.75
C ARG A 117 1.98 -11.50 -5.50
N ARG A 118 2.76 -10.67 -4.82
CA ARG A 118 3.92 -9.97 -5.42
C ARG A 118 5.07 -10.94 -5.64
N GLU A 119 5.40 -11.74 -4.64
CA GLU A 119 6.45 -12.75 -4.72
C GLU A 119 6.17 -13.81 -5.78
N GLU A 120 4.91 -14.28 -5.90
CA GLU A 120 4.51 -15.22 -6.94
C GLU A 120 4.73 -14.65 -8.35
N ARG A 121 4.37 -13.39 -8.57
CA ARG A 121 4.61 -12.70 -9.86
C ARG A 121 6.09 -12.53 -10.15
N MET A 122 6.89 -12.18 -9.14
CA MET A 122 8.34 -12.05 -9.28
C MET A 122 8.99 -13.40 -9.58
N LYS A 123 8.66 -14.46 -8.82
CA LYS A 123 9.13 -15.82 -9.05
C LYS A 123 8.77 -16.32 -10.45
N ALA A 124 7.54 -16.09 -10.91
CA ALA A 124 7.14 -16.47 -12.26
C ALA A 124 7.94 -15.73 -13.36
N ALA A 125 8.26 -14.45 -13.16
CA ALA A 125 9.10 -13.68 -14.07
C ALA A 125 10.57 -14.18 -14.04
N GLU A 126 11.10 -14.46 -12.86
CA GLU A 126 12.43 -15.03 -12.66
C GLU A 126 12.56 -16.42 -13.29
N GLU A 127 11.57 -17.30 -13.15
CA GLU A 127 11.58 -18.60 -13.80
C GLU A 127 11.58 -18.49 -15.32
N ARG A 128 10.77 -17.59 -15.88
CA ARG A 128 10.72 -17.36 -17.34
C ARG A 128 12.06 -16.83 -17.85
N THR A 129 12.67 -15.89 -17.14
CA THR A 129 13.96 -15.31 -17.51
C THR A 129 15.11 -16.30 -17.31
N ALA A 130 15.11 -17.10 -16.24
CA ALA A 130 16.07 -18.16 -15.97
C ALA A 130 16.01 -19.26 -17.05
N LYS A 131 14.81 -19.75 -17.41
CA LYS A 131 14.62 -20.71 -18.51
C LYS A 131 15.18 -20.17 -19.83
N LYS A 132 14.92 -18.91 -20.16
CA LYS A 132 15.48 -18.25 -21.36
C LYS A 132 17.00 -18.09 -21.28
N ARG A 133 17.54 -17.70 -20.11
CA ARG A 133 18.98 -17.55 -19.86
C ARG A 133 19.72 -18.88 -20.01
N LEU A 134 19.19 -19.98 -19.44
CA LEU A 134 19.75 -21.32 -19.59
C LEU A 134 19.78 -21.77 -21.06
N LYS A 135 18.71 -21.53 -21.83
CA LYS A 135 18.68 -21.83 -23.27
C LYS A 135 19.77 -21.06 -24.03
N ARG A 136 19.97 -19.77 -23.72
CA ARG A 136 21.02 -18.93 -24.32
C ARG A 136 22.42 -19.41 -23.94
N GLN A 137 22.65 -19.77 -22.68
CA GLN A 137 23.93 -20.30 -22.21
C GLN A 137 24.28 -21.63 -22.89
N LYS A 138 23.33 -22.58 -23.00
CA LYS A 138 23.55 -23.84 -23.72
C LYS A 138 23.88 -23.63 -25.21
N LYS A 139 23.21 -22.66 -25.87
CA LYS A 139 23.55 -22.28 -27.26
C LYS A 139 24.94 -21.64 -27.37
N LYS A 140 25.34 -20.82 -26.39
CA LYS A 140 26.68 -20.21 -26.32
C LYS A 140 27.77 -21.26 -26.10
N GLN A 141 27.54 -22.24 -25.21
CA GLN A 141 28.46 -23.36 -24.96
C GLN A 141 28.64 -24.21 -26.22
N ARG A 142 27.55 -24.65 -26.87
CA ARG A 142 27.63 -25.40 -28.14
C ARG A 142 28.36 -24.67 -29.26
N LYS A 143 28.20 -23.34 -29.35
CA LYS A 143 28.94 -22.53 -30.34
C LYS A 143 30.43 -22.45 -30.00
N LYS A 144 30.78 -22.33 -28.71
CA LYS A 144 32.17 -22.34 -28.26
C LYS A 144 32.83 -23.69 -28.52
N GLU A 145 32.15 -24.80 -28.21
CA GLU A 145 32.61 -26.17 -28.49
C GLU A 145 32.88 -26.37 -29.98
N LYS A 146 31.94 -25.96 -30.86
CA LYS A 146 32.19 -26.01 -32.32
C LYS A 146 33.36 -25.16 -32.78
N LYS A 147 33.56 -23.98 -32.18
CA LYS A 147 34.70 -23.12 -32.51
C LYS A 147 36.01 -23.73 -32.02
N SER A 148 36.05 -24.32 -30.84
CA SER A 148 37.24 -25.02 -30.34
C SER A 148 37.55 -26.29 -31.13
N ASP A 149 36.53 -27.05 -31.56
CA ASP A 149 36.72 -28.23 -32.40
C ASP A 149 37.24 -27.84 -33.78
N ASN A 150 36.73 -26.77 -34.39
CA ASN A 150 37.27 -26.25 -35.66
C ASN A 150 38.69 -25.69 -35.52
N LEU A 151 39.03 -25.08 -34.38
CA LEU A 151 40.41 -24.63 -34.10
C LEU A 151 41.36 -25.80 -33.83
N ASN A 152 40.88 -26.91 -33.26
CA ASN A 152 41.67 -28.14 -33.08
C ASN A 152 41.75 -29.00 -34.36
N ALA A 153 40.76 -28.93 -35.24
CA ALA A 153 40.76 -29.63 -36.53
C ALA A 153 41.50 -28.86 -37.65
N GLY A 154 41.85 -27.59 -37.42
CA GLY A 154 42.51 -26.70 -38.39
C GLY A 154 43.75 -26.00 -37.81
N GLY A 155 44.56 -26.74 -37.04
CA GLY A 155 45.81 -26.24 -36.51
C GLY A 155 46.99 -26.41 -37.47
N GLU A 156 47.04 -25.59 -38.52
CA GLU A 156 48.25 -24.86 -38.92
C GLU A 156 47.83 -23.62 -39.74
N GLU A 157 48.45 -22.48 -39.40
CA GLU A 157 48.44 -21.17 -40.06
C GLU A 157 47.42 -20.07 -39.65
N GLN A 158 47.94 -19.19 -38.78
CA GLN A 158 48.08 -17.73 -38.99
C GLN A 158 46.93 -16.73 -38.70
N GLN A 159 47.39 -15.62 -38.08
CA GLN A 159 46.82 -14.24 -37.95
C GLN A 159 45.72 -14.06 -36.90
N LYS A 160 45.91 -13.37 -35.75
CA LYS A 160 46.54 -12.08 -35.40
C LYS A 160 45.85 -10.87 -36.06
N GLU A 161 44.99 -10.20 -35.26
CA GLU A 161 44.59 -8.76 -35.30
C GLU A 161 43.75 -8.37 -36.55
N GLU A 162 42.57 -7.73 -36.56
CA GLU A 162 41.96 -6.56 -35.89
C GLU A 162 40.42 -6.65 -36.17
N SER A 163 39.48 -6.35 -35.27
CA SER A 163 38.97 -5.03 -34.80
C SER A 163 38.17 -4.21 -35.84
N SER A 164 37.01 -3.65 -35.43
CA SER A 164 36.09 -2.67 -36.11
C SER A 164 35.11 -3.24 -37.17
N ASP A 165 33.82 -2.91 -37.32
CA ASP A 165 32.81 -1.96 -36.77
C ASP A 165 31.40 -2.52 -37.20
N ASP A 166 30.35 -2.53 -36.37
CA ASP A 166 29.20 -1.60 -36.27
C ASP A 166 27.94 -2.04 -37.07
N ASP A 167 26.76 -1.53 -36.63
CA ASP A 167 25.37 -1.69 -37.11
C ASP A 167 24.64 -3.00 -36.72
N GLY A 168 23.53 -3.03 -35.97
CA GLY A 168 22.42 -2.08 -35.85
C GLY A 168 21.16 -2.78 -36.39
N ASP A 169 20.26 -3.26 -35.52
CA ASP A 169 18.90 -3.62 -35.95
C ASP A 169 17.88 -3.33 -34.85
N LEU A 170 16.91 -2.51 -35.26
CA LEU A 170 15.81 -1.89 -34.52
C LEU A 170 14.70 -2.90 -34.17
#